data_AF-A0A120K574-F1
#
_entry.id   AF-A0A120K574-F1
#
_cell.length_a   1.000
_cell.length_b   1.000
_cell.length_c   1.000
_cell.angle_alpha   90.00
_cell.angle_beta   90.00
_cell.angle_gamma   90.00
#
_symmetry.space_group_name_H-M   'P 1'
#
loop_
_entity.id
_entity.type
_entity.pdbx_description
1 polymer ?
#
loop_
_entity_poly.entity_id
_entity_poly.type
_entity_poly.pdbx_seq_one_letter_code
_entity_poly.pdbx_strand_id
1 'polypeptide(L)'
;MPTAKLILFVIKTRLSRPLLMFTLFIVAYGLASGAFLYTHHVALPASEVRSERAMAVIYSAIVVFLSSFMGGITVLKSDRDYLFTLPISRLELASSLYVGQLTLSGLLVVAWLGWYLPFIEVPLAYAVPDLVLFVLLITSLSASIAELPMRQRSLAALAVAAWSASGIWNPVSPSGFLHGYYLPGTLTLAALSLGLTAYVTRRLGNAPLLLGGGPSTTPTSRPEGGGLLSFSGVRGLSAVRRMKLNTIILAGRVGGFGAAGSRYVSRRMTVRSFVGYLTIVAAALLAISIALQVEGLLPANYQPQLRASNSGALGALPFFLVYLPALVLETLLMGVSSMDVINERPWLSFTSVSPGAYLRASAVSWAVVALLSALPFSAAYATMYLLLGMRLALNIVPQLLLSAPSFAVLSYFASAYVVMAPQLRFEGFTSGQANLRGLVLSLMIMVLIFLLLVSMYSLAFSLYAAVASLIATVPLISFSGPWGSASRRLVEKGYV
;
A
#
# COMPACT_ATOMS: atom_id res chain seq x y z
N MET A 1 -9.91 9.82 -33.88
CA MET A 1 -10.42 8.46 -33.54
C MET A 1 -11.70 8.63 -32.75
N PRO A 2 -12.72 7.76 -32.87
CA PRO A 2 -13.87 7.84 -31.95
C PRO A 2 -13.40 7.61 -30.51
N THR A 3 -13.84 8.46 -29.58
CA THR A 3 -13.43 8.50 -28.16
C THR A 3 -13.49 7.14 -27.47
N ALA A 4 -14.50 6.32 -27.79
CA ALA A 4 -14.63 4.96 -27.27
C ALA A 4 -13.47 4.03 -27.67
N LYS A 5 -12.93 4.17 -28.90
CA LYS A 5 -11.77 3.37 -29.34
C LYS A 5 -10.50 3.78 -28.60
N LEU A 6 -10.35 5.07 -28.30
CA LEU A 6 -9.21 5.59 -27.51
C LEU A 6 -9.28 5.10 -26.06
N ILE A 7 -10.45 5.16 -25.42
CA ILE A 7 -10.66 4.61 -24.07
C ILE A 7 -10.32 3.12 -24.03
N LEU A 8 -10.83 2.33 -24.98
CA LEU A 8 -10.56 0.89 -25.05
C LEU A 8 -9.06 0.61 -25.27
N PHE A 9 -8.38 1.43 -26.08
CA PHE A 9 -6.94 1.34 -26.29
C PHE A 9 -6.15 1.61 -24.99
N VAL A 10 -6.50 2.67 -24.25
CA VAL A 10 -5.88 2.98 -22.95
C VAL A 10 -6.08 1.84 -21.97
N ILE A 11 -7.30 1.31 -21.82
CA ILE A 11 -7.56 0.18 -20.91
C ILE A 11 -6.71 -1.04 -21.29
N LYS A 12 -6.66 -1.41 -22.58
CA LYS A 12 -5.90 -2.58 -23.06
C LYS A 12 -4.39 -2.43 -22.90
N THR A 13 -3.85 -1.22 -22.99
CA THR A 13 -2.41 -0.96 -22.82
C THR A 13 -2.00 -0.86 -21.34
N ARG A 14 -2.95 -0.54 -20.44
CA ARG A 14 -2.70 -0.39 -19.00
C ARG A 14 -2.92 -1.66 -18.20
N LEU A 15 -3.87 -2.51 -18.58
CA LEU A 15 -4.22 -3.75 -17.87
C LEU A 15 -3.92 -4.98 -18.72
N SER A 16 -3.17 -5.93 -18.18
CA SER A 16 -3.00 -7.22 -18.86
C SER A 16 -4.33 -7.95 -18.96
N ARG A 17 -4.59 -8.65 -20.07
CA ARG A 17 -5.84 -9.42 -20.25
C ARG A 17 -6.13 -10.36 -19.06
N PRO A 18 -5.14 -11.10 -18.51
CA PRO A 18 -5.37 -11.94 -17.34
C PRO A 18 -5.77 -11.14 -16.10
N LEU A 19 -5.14 -9.98 -15.86
CA LEU A 19 -5.49 -9.13 -14.73
C LEU A 19 -6.91 -8.57 -14.87
N LEU A 20 -7.27 -8.08 -16.06
CA LEU A 20 -8.61 -7.58 -16.34
C LEU A 20 -9.67 -8.65 -16.09
N MET A 21 -9.48 -9.87 -16.64
CA MET A 21 -10.40 -10.99 -16.44
C MET A 21 -10.54 -11.36 -14.96
N PHE A 22 -9.42 -11.43 -14.24
CA PHE A 22 -9.43 -11.72 -12.81
C PHE A 22 -10.16 -10.63 -12.00
N THR A 23 -9.90 -9.35 -12.29
CA THR A 23 -10.60 -8.25 -11.61
C THR A 23 -12.10 -8.24 -11.91
N LEU A 24 -12.49 -8.52 -13.16
CA LEU A 24 -13.91 -8.63 -13.54
C LEU A 24 -14.58 -9.80 -12.84
N PHE A 25 -13.89 -10.95 -12.72
CA PHE A 25 -14.40 -12.09 -11.97
C PHE A 25 -14.63 -11.75 -10.49
N ILE A 26 -13.68 -11.09 -9.83
CA ILE A 26 -13.86 -10.68 -8.42
C ILE A 26 -15.00 -9.66 -8.29
N VAL A 27 -15.11 -8.69 -9.19
CA VAL A 27 -16.21 -7.72 -9.18
C VAL A 27 -17.55 -8.42 -9.36
N ALA A 28 -17.66 -9.34 -10.33
CA ALA A 28 -18.87 -10.13 -10.55
C ALA A 28 -19.22 -10.96 -9.31
N TYR A 29 -18.23 -11.61 -8.70
CA TYR A 29 -18.41 -12.35 -7.46
C TYR A 29 -18.89 -11.46 -6.30
N GLY A 30 -18.24 -10.30 -6.09
CA GLY A 30 -18.58 -9.37 -5.02
C GLY A 30 -19.97 -8.72 -5.19
N LEU A 31 -20.38 -8.43 -6.42
CA LEU A 31 -21.71 -7.94 -6.72
C LEU A 31 -22.77 -9.04 -6.57
N ALA A 32 -22.50 -10.26 -7.04
CA ALA A 32 -23.42 -11.38 -6.90
C ALA A 32 -23.60 -11.78 -5.42
N SER A 33 -22.52 -11.82 -4.64
CA SER A 33 -22.59 -12.08 -3.20
C SER A 33 -23.32 -10.96 -2.48
N GLY A 34 -23.01 -9.70 -2.77
CA GLY A 34 -23.72 -8.55 -2.20
C GLY A 34 -25.22 -8.58 -2.51
N ALA A 35 -25.59 -8.86 -3.75
CA ALA A 35 -26.99 -9.00 -4.17
C ALA A 35 -27.69 -10.16 -3.44
N PHE A 36 -27.02 -11.31 -3.32
CA PHE A 36 -27.54 -12.46 -2.57
C PHE A 36 -27.80 -12.11 -1.09
N LEU A 37 -26.87 -11.40 -0.45
CA LEU A 37 -27.01 -10.97 0.95
C LEU A 37 -28.18 -10.00 1.14
N TYR A 38 -28.36 -9.04 0.23
CA TYR A 38 -29.51 -8.12 0.25
C TYR A 38 -30.84 -8.85 0.06
N THR A 39 -30.93 -9.80 -0.88
CA THR A 39 -32.18 -10.50 -1.18
C THR A 39 -32.60 -11.47 -0.08
N HIS A 40 -31.65 -12.06 0.63
CA HIS A 40 -31.92 -13.02 1.71
C HIS A 40 -31.93 -12.38 3.10
N HIS A 41 -31.82 -11.05 3.18
CA HIS A 41 -31.80 -10.29 4.44
C HIS A 41 -30.85 -10.86 5.49
N VAL A 42 -29.66 -11.29 5.06
CA VAL A 42 -28.64 -11.83 5.96
C VAL A 42 -28.05 -10.67 6.76
N ALA A 43 -28.52 -10.50 8.00
CA ALA A 43 -28.08 -9.45 8.90
C ALA A 43 -27.14 -10.00 9.98
N LEU A 44 -26.13 -9.22 10.34
CA LEU A 44 -25.31 -9.47 11.52
C LEU A 44 -26.05 -9.01 12.78
N PRO A 45 -25.70 -9.54 13.97
CA PRO A 45 -26.14 -8.96 15.24
C PRO A 45 -25.85 -7.46 15.32
N ALA A 46 -26.75 -6.67 15.92
CA ALA A 46 -26.63 -5.21 15.96
C ALA A 46 -25.31 -4.70 16.61
N SER A 47 -24.73 -5.46 17.54
CA SER A 47 -23.42 -5.20 18.13
C SER A 47 -22.28 -5.33 17.13
N GLU A 48 -22.37 -6.31 16.23
CA GLU A 48 -21.38 -6.58 15.18
C GLU A 48 -21.52 -5.57 14.03
N VAL A 49 -22.75 -5.22 13.62
CA VAL A 49 -22.99 -4.18 12.60
C VAL A 49 -22.33 -2.86 12.99
N ARG A 50 -22.41 -2.45 14.27
CA ARG A 50 -21.79 -1.21 14.75
C ARG A 50 -20.26 -1.25 14.66
N SER A 51 -19.62 -2.39 14.96
CA SER A 51 -18.16 -2.54 14.79
C SER A 51 -17.77 -2.52 13.32
N GLU A 52 -18.49 -3.25 12.47
CA GLU A 52 -18.22 -3.31 11.04
C GLU A 52 -18.38 -1.92 10.40
N ARG A 53 -19.38 -1.13 10.80
CA ARG A 53 -19.53 0.28 10.37
C ARG A 53 -18.32 1.15 10.72
N ALA A 54 -17.80 1.03 11.94
CA ALA A 54 -16.63 1.81 12.35
C ALA A 54 -15.36 1.36 11.60
N MET A 55 -15.20 0.05 11.38
CA MET A 55 -14.10 -0.49 10.58
C MET A 55 -14.21 -0.04 9.13
N ALA A 56 -15.41 0.00 8.54
CA ALA A 56 -15.67 0.53 7.20
C ALA A 56 -15.13 1.95 7.04
N VAL A 57 -15.42 2.82 8.01
CA VAL A 57 -14.94 4.22 8.01
C VAL A 57 -13.41 4.27 8.07
N ILE A 58 -12.79 3.51 8.98
CA ILE A 58 -11.32 3.48 9.11
C ILE A 58 -10.67 2.98 7.82
N TYR A 59 -11.16 1.88 7.25
CA TYR A 59 -10.64 1.35 6.00
C TYR A 59 -10.83 2.31 4.83
N SER A 60 -11.99 2.98 4.75
CA SER A 60 -12.23 4.01 3.73
C SER A 60 -11.24 5.17 3.86
N ALA A 61 -10.91 5.60 5.09
CA ALA A 61 -9.91 6.62 5.34
C ALA A 61 -8.50 6.18 4.93
N ILE A 62 -8.13 4.92 5.15
CA ILE A 62 -6.88 4.33 4.67
C ILE A 62 -6.85 4.33 3.13
N VAL A 63 -7.93 3.90 2.48
CA VAL A 63 -8.03 3.90 1.00
C VAL A 63 -7.93 5.32 0.45
N VAL A 64 -8.59 6.30 1.08
CA VAL A 64 -8.50 7.72 0.72
C VAL A 64 -7.09 8.26 0.93
N PHE A 65 -6.43 7.93 2.04
CA PHE A 65 -5.04 8.29 2.30
C PHE A 65 -4.12 7.74 1.21
N LEU A 66 -4.19 6.44 0.94
CA LEU A 66 -3.37 5.77 -0.06
C LEU A 66 -3.64 6.34 -1.46
N SER A 67 -4.90 6.58 -1.81
CA SER A 67 -5.28 7.13 -3.11
C SER A 67 -4.81 8.57 -3.29
N SER A 68 -4.77 9.37 -2.22
CA SER A 68 -4.31 10.77 -2.25
C SER A 68 -2.78 10.87 -2.22
N PHE A 69 -2.14 10.13 -1.30
CA PHE A 69 -0.69 10.17 -1.10
C PHE A 69 0.06 9.45 -2.22
N MET A 70 -0.44 8.26 -2.56
CA MET A 70 0.09 7.43 -3.63
C MET A 70 -0.66 7.67 -4.95
N GLY A 71 -1.40 8.76 -5.13
CA GLY A 71 -2.22 8.95 -6.33
C GLY A 71 -1.50 9.41 -7.60
N GLY A 72 -2.17 9.29 -8.75
CA GLY A 72 -1.83 10.00 -9.99
C GLY A 72 -2.40 9.30 -11.22
N ILE A 73 -2.31 9.95 -12.38
CA ILE A 73 -2.76 9.34 -13.64
C ILE A 73 -1.66 8.43 -14.16
N THR A 74 -2.02 7.18 -14.43
CA THR A 74 -1.10 6.22 -15.04
C THR A 74 -0.75 6.64 -16.47
N VAL A 75 0.44 7.22 -16.64
CA VAL A 75 1.04 7.56 -17.93
C VAL A 75 2.27 6.68 -18.14
N LEU A 76 2.22 5.79 -19.14
CA LEU A 76 3.37 5.03 -19.60
C LEU A 76 4.33 5.95 -20.35
N LYS A 77 5.62 5.59 -20.34
CA LYS A 77 6.60 6.25 -21.19
C LYS A 77 6.20 6.21 -22.68
N SER A 78 5.66 5.09 -23.14
CA SER A 78 5.17 4.93 -24.52
C SER A 78 4.04 5.91 -24.87
N ASP A 79 3.26 6.40 -23.90
CA ASP A 79 2.23 7.40 -24.21
C ASP A 79 2.85 8.74 -24.53
N ARG A 80 3.93 9.11 -23.84
CA ARG A 80 4.66 10.31 -24.19
C ARG A 80 5.27 10.22 -25.58
N ASP A 81 5.88 9.07 -25.87
CA ASP A 81 6.62 8.87 -27.12
C ASP A 81 5.65 8.75 -28.33
N TYR A 82 4.44 8.20 -28.13
CA TYR A 82 3.48 7.95 -29.22
C TYR A 82 2.12 8.61 -29.03
N LEU A 83 1.46 8.45 -27.88
CA LEU A 83 0.07 8.91 -27.69
C LEU A 83 -0.04 10.45 -27.67
N PHE A 84 0.96 11.13 -27.12
CA PHE A 84 1.01 12.60 -26.99
C PHE A 84 1.51 13.30 -28.26
N THR A 85 2.08 12.55 -29.21
CA THR A 85 2.51 13.06 -30.52
C THR A 85 1.41 12.92 -31.59
N LEU A 86 0.36 12.14 -31.31
CA LEU A 86 -0.79 12.00 -32.21
C LEU A 86 -1.64 13.28 -32.23
N PRO A 87 -2.27 13.63 -33.38
CA PRO A 87 -3.17 14.76 -33.50
C PRO A 87 -4.55 14.46 -32.88
N ILE A 88 -4.58 14.26 -31.56
CA ILE A 88 -5.78 14.00 -30.76
C ILE A 88 -6.08 15.26 -29.93
N SER A 89 -7.36 15.60 -29.75
CA SER A 89 -7.72 16.74 -28.90
C SER A 89 -7.32 16.47 -27.44
N ARG A 90 -6.82 17.51 -26.74
CA ARG A 90 -6.32 17.36 -25.36
C ARG A 90 -7.39 16.86 -24.40
N LEU A 91 -8.65 17.25 -24.61
CA LEU A 91 -9.78 16.85 -23.79
C LEU A 91 -10.14 15.37 -23.99
N GLU A 92 -10.09 14.85 -25.22
CA GLU A 92 -10.31 13.42 -25.50
C GLU A 92 -9.20 12.56 -24.89
N LEU A 93 -7.97 13.03 -24.98
CA LEU A 93 -6.83 12.36 -24.37
C LEU A 93 -6.95 12.36 -22.83
N ALA A 94 -7.21 13.51 -22.23
CA ALA A 94 -7.41 13.66 -20.79
C ALA A 94 -8.55 12.78 -20.25
N SER A 95 -9.70 12.79 -20.93
CA SER A 95 -10.85 11.96 -20.54
C SER A 95 -10.55 10.47 -20.69
N SER A 96 -9.85 10.04 -21.74
CA SER A 96 -9.47 8.64 -21.91
C SER A 96 -8.51 8.14 -20.84
N LEU A 97 -7.54 8.96 -20.43
CA LEU A 97 -6.62 8.65 -19.33
C LEU A 97 -7.35 8.60 -17.98
N TYR A 98 -8.28 9.53 -17.74
CA TYR A 98 -9.10 9.54 -16.54
C TYR A 98 -9.99 8.30 -16.43
N VAL A 99 -10.67 7.91 -17.51
CA VAL A 99 -11.51 6.69 -17.56
C VAL A 99 -10.66 5.44 -17.40
N GLY A 100 -9.46 5.40 -17.98
CA GLY A 100 -8.49 4.33 -17.77
C GLY A 100 -8.10 4.18 -16.30
N GLN A 101 -7.81 5.29 -15.62
CA GLN A 101 -7.50 5.30 -14.18
C GLN A 101 -8.71 4.89 -13.34
N LEU A 102 -9.90 5.39 -13.66
CA LEU A 102 -11.16 5.04 -13.00
C LEU A 102 -11.47 3.55 -13.10
N THR A 103 -11.16 2.92 -14.24
CA THR A 103 -11.32 1.47 -14.40
C THR A 103 -10.36 0.71 -13.48
N LEU A 104 -9.11 1.15 -13.38
CA LEU A 104 -8.08 0.55 -12.54
C LEU A 104 -8.40 0.65 -11.03
N SER A 105 -8.69 1.86 -10.54
CA SER A 105 -9.02 2.10 -9.13
C SER A 105 -10.42 1.61 -8.78
N GLY A 106 -11.38 1.83 -9.68
CA GLY A 106 -12.79 1.54 -9.47
C GLY A 106 -13.10 0.05 -9.37
N LEU A 107 -12.52 -0.78 -10.23
CA LEU A 107 -12.73 -2.24 -10.15
C LEU A 107 -12.26 -2.81 -8.81
N LEU A 108 -11.13 -2.33 -8.28
CA LEU A 108 -10.61 -2.77 -6.98
C LEU A 108 -11.49 -2.33 -5.81
N VAL A 109 -12.02 -1.10 -5.86
CA VAL A 109 -12.91 -0.59 -4.82
C VAL A 109 -14.29 -1.24 -4.87
N VAL A 110 -14.85 -1.49 -6.06
CA VAL A 110 -16.10 -2.24 -6.20
C VAL A 110 -15.92 -3.67 -5.71
N ALA A 111 -14.81 -4.33 -6.04
CA ALA A 111 -14.48 -5.66 -5.54
C ALA A 111 -14.41 -5.73 -4.01
N TRP A 112 -14.00 -4.66 -3.35
CA TRP A 112 -13.83 -4.63 -1.89
C TRP A 112 -15.05 -4.10 -1.14
N LEU A 113 -15.63 -2.97 -1.54
CA LEU A 113 -16.82 -2.39 -0.87
C LEU A 113 -18.13 -3.06 -1.30
N GLY A 114 -18.23 -3.58 -2.54
CA GLY A 114 -19.49 -4.06 -3.10
C GLY A 114 -20.15 -5.18 -2.31
N TRP A 115 -19.36 -6.08 -1.72
CA TRP A 115 -19.87 -7.17 -0.87
C TRP A 115 -20.03 -6.75 0.60
N TYR A 116 -19.41 -5.64 1.02
CA TYR A 116 -19.35 -5.21 2.42
C TYR A 116 -20.51 -4.27 2.82
N LEU A 117 -21.03 -3.46 1.88
CA LEU A 117 -22.19 -2.57 2.11
C LEU A 117 -23.45 -3.29 2.68
N PRO A 118 -23.82 -4.51 2.24
CA PRO A 118 -24.93 -5.24 2.86
C PRO A 118 -24.67 -5.58 4.34
N PHE A 119 -23.44 -5.95 4.73
CA PHE A 119 -23.08 -6.31 6.11
C PHE A 119 -23.22 -5.16 7.10
N ILE A 120 -23.06 -3.93 6.63
CA ILE A 120 -23.25 -2.72 7.43
C ILE A 120 -24.66 -2.12 7.29
N GLU A 121 -25.57 -2.83 6.63
CA GLU A 121 -26.98 -2.47 6.42
C GLU A 121 -27.19 -1.12 5.70
N VAL A 122 -26.29 -0.77 4.78
CA VAL A 122 -26.49 0.43 3.97
C VAL A 122 -27.69 0.19 3.04
N PRO A 123 -28.72 1.06 3.02
CA PRO A 123 -29.87 0.86 2.15
C PRO A 123 -29.44 0.90 0.68
N LEU A 124 -30.06 0.05 -0.16
CA LEU A 124 -29.72 -0.08 -1.59
C LEU A 124 -29.75 1.28 -2.33
N ALA A 125 -30.67 2.16 -1.94
CA ALA A 125 -30.83 3.51 -2.50
C ALA A 125 -29.59 4.40 -2.32
N TYR A 126 -28.78 4.15 -1.29
CA TYR A 126 -27.52 4.87 -1.02
C TYR A 126 -26.30 4.04 -1.42
N ALA A 127 -26.37 2.71 -1.28
CA ALA A 127 -25.24 1.80 -1.55
C ALA A 127 -24.67 1.96 -2.97
N VAL A 128 -25.52 1.97 -4.00
CA VAL A 128 -25.07 2.05 -5.39
C VAL A 128 -24.55 3.45 -5.74
N PRO A 129 -25.28 4.55 -5.46
CA PRO A 129 -24.77 5.90 -5.71
C PRO A 129 -23.47 6.20 -4.94
N ASP A 130 -23.41 5.87 -3.65
CA ASP A 130 -22.24 6.17 -2.82
C ASP A 130 -21.01 5.38 -3.28
N LEU A 131 -21.17 4.14 -3.72
CA LEU A 131 -20.07 3.36 -4.29
C LEU A 131 -19.49 4.03 -5.54
N VAL A 132 -20.36 4.51 -6.45
CA VAL A 132 -19.94 5.23 -7.67
C VAL A 132 -19.26 6.55 -7.31
N LEU A 133 -19.85 7.33 -6.40
CA LEU A 133 -19.28 8.61 -5.96
C LEU A 133 -17.94 8.42 -5.23
N PHE A 134 -17.79 7.35 -4.45
CA PHE A 134 -16.54 7.02 -3.77
C PHE A 134 -15.44 6.61 -4.76
N VAL A 135 -15.77 5.84 -5.80
CA VAL A 135 -14.84 5.54 -6.90
C VAL A 135 -14.41 6.80 -7.66
N LEU A 136 -15.33 7.73 -7.89
CA LEU A 136 -15.01 9.03 -8.49
C LEU A 136 -14.11 9.87 -7.58
N LEU A 137 -14.39 9.87 -6.27
CA LEU A 137 -13.62 10.60 -5.27
C LEU A 137 -12.17 10.12 -5.24
N ILE A 138 -11.92 8.82 -5.04
CA ILE A 138 -10.55 8.29 -4.95
C ILE A 138 -9.77 8.54 -6.24
N THR A 139 -10.43 8.43 -7.40
CA THR A 139 -9.80 8.64 -8.70
C THR A 139 -9.42 10.11 -8.87
N SER A 140 -10.32 11.03 -8.50
CA SER A 140 -10.08 12.46 -8.60
C SER A 140 -9.06 12.98 -7.58
N LEU A 141 -9.09 12.48 -6.33
CA LEU A 141 -8.06 12.75 -5.31
C LEU A 141 -6.71 12.28 -5.80
N SER A 142 -6.66 11.10 -6.44
CA SER A 142 -5.42 10.57 -6.98
C SER A 142 -4.84 11.48 -8.06
N ALA A 143 -5.66 12.06 -8.95
CA ALA A 143 -5.17 12.95 -9.99
C ALA A 143 -4.78 14.35 -9.46
N SER A 144 -5.51 14.87 -8.47
CA SER A 144 -5.38 16.25 -8.00
C SER A 144 -4.24 16.45 -6.99
N ILE A 145 -4.12 15.57 -5.99
CA ILE A 145 -3.15 15.70 -4.88
C ILE A 145 -1.76 15.21 -5.31
N ALA A 146 -1.67 14.34 -6.31
CA ALA A 146 -0.43 13.75 -6.82
C ALA A 146 0.58 14.72 -7.41
N GLU A 147 0.16 15.94 -7.74
CA GLU A 147 1.05 16.96 -8.30
C GLU A 147 1.75 17.78 -7.23
N LEU A 148 1.27 17.74 -6.00
CA LEU A 148 1.87 18.46 -4.89
C LEU A 148 3.25 17.89 -4.54
N PRO A 149 4.21 18.74 -4.12
CA PRO A 149 5.46 18.32 -3.51
C PRO A 149 5.21 17.35 -2.35
N MET A 150 6.13 16.40 -2.11
CA MET A 150 5.93 15.29 -1.16
C MET A 150 5.42 15.73 0.22
N ARG A 151 5.95 16.83 0.78
CA ARG A 151 5.53 17.36 2.09
C ARG A 151 4.08 17.87 2.09
N GLN A 152 3.70 18.65 1.07
CA GLN A 152 2.33 19.16 0.93
C GLN A 152 1.36 18.02 0.61
N ARG A 153 1.81 17.06 -0.20
CA ARG A 153 1.05 15.85 -0.53
C ARG A 153 0.75 15.00 0.71
N SER A 154 1.74 14.76 1.56
CA SER A 154 1.53 14.02 2.82
C SER A 154 0.56 14.73 3.74
N LEU A 155 0.67 16.06 3.87
CA LEU A 155 -0.23 16.84 4.71
C LEU A 155 -1.66 16.84 4.17
N ALA A 156 -1.84 17.06 2.86
CA ALA A 156 -3.14 17.02 2.22
C ALA A 156 -3.80 15.63 2.32
N ALA A 157 -3.02 14.56 2.07
CA ALA A 157 -3.52 13.20 2.19
C ALA A 157 -3.91 12.86 3.64
N LEU A 158 -3.12 13.27 4.62
CA LEU A 158 -3.46 13.10 6.05
C LEU A 158 -4.71 13.89 6.43
N ALA A 159 -4.85 15.13 5.96
CA ALA A 159 -6.02 15.98 6.27
C ALA A 159 -7.32 15.37 5.71
N VAL A 160 -7.31 14.95 4.44
CA VAL A 160 -8.48 14.32 3.81
C VAL A 160 -8.78 12.97 4.46
N ALA A 161 -7.76 12.16 4.77
CA ALA A 161 -7.96 10.89 5.47
C ALA A 161 -8.48 11.08 6.90
N ALA A 162 -8.01 12.08 7.63
CA ALA A 162 -8.52 12.41 8.96
C ALA A 162 -9.97 12.89 8.88
N TRP A 163 -10.34 13.67 7.86
CA TRP A 163 -11.73 14.06 7.62
C TRP A 163 -12.61 12.85 7.28
N SER A 164 -12.12 11.89 6.48
CA SER A 164 -12.80 10.61 6.28
C SER A 164 -12.93 9.81 7.59
N ALA A 165 -11.85 9.67 8.36
CA ALA A 165 -11.87 8.96 9.64
C ALA A 165 -12.85 9.58 10.64
N SER A 166 -13.05 10.89 10.59
CA SER A 166 -14.02 11.60 11.43
C SER A 166 -15.47 11.15 11.19
N GLY A 167 -15.78 10.41 10.11
CA GLY A 167 -17.11 9.88 9.82
C GLY A 167 -17.71 8.98 10.91
N ILE A 168 -16.91 8.55 11.88
CA ILE A 168 -17.38 7.86 13.10
C ILE A 168 -18.29 8.77 13.95
N TRP A 169 -18.02 10.08 13.99
CA TRP A 169 -18.78 11.04 14.80
C TRP A 169 -19.25 12.28 14.03
N ASN A 170 -18.72 12.51 12.82
CA ASN A 170 -18.99 13.68 11.99
C ASN A 170 -19.92 13.29 10.82
N PRO A 171 -21.18 13.77 10.80
CA PRO A 171 -22.11 13.48 9.71
C PRO A 171 -21.70 14.12 8.38
N VAL A 172 -20.81 15.13 8.39
CA VAL A 172 -20.33 15.87 7.22
C VAL A 172 -19.01 15.30 6.69
N SER A 173 -18.76 14.01 6.92
CA SER A 173 -17.59 13.30 6.42
C SER A 173 -17.90 12.57 5.10
N PRO A 174 -16.97 12.54 4.13
CA PRO A 174 -17.18 11.80 2.87
C PRO A 174 -17.38 10.28 3.06
N SER A 175 -17.06 9.73 4.23
CA SER A 175 -17.31 8.34 4.62
C SER A 175 -18.38 8.19 5.69
N GLY A 176 -19.09 9.26 6.05
CA GLY A 176 -20.14 9.24 7.07
C GLY A 176 -21.33 8.32 6.72
N PHE A 177 -21.58 8.11 5.42
CA PHE A 177 -22.63 7.18 4.96
C PHE A 177 -22.38 5.74 5.43
N LEU A 178 -21.11 5.34 5.60
CA LEU A 178 -20.73 4.01 6.12
C LEU A 178 -21.07 3.85 7.60
N HIS A 179 -21.21 4.95 8.35
CA HIS A 179 -21.56 4.92 9.77
C HIS A 179 -23.07 5.09 10.04
N GLY A 180 -23.88 5.22 8.98
CA GLY A 180 -25.34 5.40 9.07
C GLY A 180 -25.81 6.84 8.82
N TYR A 181 -24.91 7.79 8.58
CA TYR A 181 -25.26 9.16 8.20
C TYR A 181 -25.54 9.26 6.70
N TYR A 182 -26.55 8.52 6.21
CA TYR A 182 -26.78 8.32 4.77
C TYR A 182 -26.94 9.64 4.01
N LEU A 183 -27.93 10.46 4.36
CA LEU A 183 -28.19 11.71 3.64
C LEU A 183 -27.01 12.72 3.69
N PRO A 184 -26.50 13.15 4.86
CA PRO A 184 -25.43 14.15 4.91
C PRO A 184 -24.08 13.58 4.42
N GLY A 185 -23.82 12.29 4.63
CA GLY A 185 -22.63 11.60 4.11
C GLY A 185 -22.64 11.52 2.57
N THR A 186 -23.77 11.11 1.98
CA THR A 186 -23.93 11.07 0.51
C THR A 186 -23.82 12.46 -0.10
N LEU A 187 -24.42 13.49 0.51
CA LEU A 187 -24.36 14.86 -0.02
C LEU A 187 -22.92 15.42 0.00
N THR A 188 -22.18 15.20 1.08
CA THR A 188 -20.76 15.62 1.15
C THR A 188 -19.88 14.85 0.18
N LEU A 189 -20.08 13.54 0.08
CA LEU A 189 -19.40 12.70 -0.90
C LEU A 189 -19.71 13.13 -2.33
N ALA A 190 -20.97 13.45 -2.65
CA ALA A 190 -21.38 13.93 -3.96
C ALA A 190 -20.75 15.29 -4.30
N ALA A 191 -20.82 16.25 -3.39
CA ALA A 191 -20.23 17.57 -3.58
C ALA A 191 -18.71 17.48 -3.82
N LEU A 192 -18.01 16.68 -3.02
CA LEU A 192 -16.57 16.51 -3.13
C LEU A 192 -16.17 15.73 -4.39
N SER A 193 -16.83 14.61 -4.67
CA SER A 193 -16.50 13.76 -5.83
C SER A 193 -16.80 14.44 -7.16
N LEU A 194 -17.99 15.06 -7.32
CA LEU A 194 -18.38 15.75 -8.54
C LEU A 194 -17.55 17.03 -8.74
N GLY A 195 -17.33 17.80 -7.68
CA GLY A 195 -16.50 19.00 -7.70
C GLY A 195 -15.05 18.70 -8.11
N LEU A 196 -14.43 17.68 -7.50
CA LEU A 196 -13.07 17.26 -7.85
C LEU A 196 -13.00 16.63 -9.25
N THR A 197 -14.00 15.84 -9.66
CA THR A 197 -14.06 15.27 -11.02
C THR A 197 -14.14 16.36 -12.08
N ALA A 198 -15.00 17.36 -11.88
CA ALA A 198 -15.12 18.51 -12.78
C ALA A 198 -13.83 19.34 -12.84
N TYR A 199 -13.18 19.55 -11.68
CA TYR A 199 -11.89 20.23 -11.61
C TYR A 199 -10.79 19.48 -12.36
N VAL A 200 -10.65 18.18 -12.10
CA VAL A 200 -9.61 17.32 -12.70
C VAL A 200 -9.78 17.21 -14.21
N THR A 201 -11.00 16.96 -14.70
CA THR A 201 -11.26 16.84 -16.15
C THR A 201 -10.94 18.13 -16.91
N ARG A 202 -11.34 19.29 -16.38
CA ARG A 202 -10.98 20.60 -16.96
C ARG A 202 -9.47 20.85 -16.92
N ARG A 203 -8.82 20.54 -15.79
CA ARG A 203 -7.38 20.75 -15.60
C ARG A 203 -6.55 19.88 -16.52
N LEU A 204 -6.89 18.59 -16.67
CA LEU A 204 -6.16 17.66 -17.53
C LEU A 204 -6.26 18.02 -19.01
N GLY A 205 -7.42 18.55 -19.45
CA GLY A 205 -7.56 19.07 -20.82
C GLY A 205 -6.67 20.28 -21.12
N ASN A 206 -6.29 21.03 -20.07
CA ASN A 206 -5.46 22.23 -20.16
C ASN A 206 -4.00 22.00 -19.77
N ALA A 207 -3.65 20.81 -19.26
CA ALA A 207 -2.29 20.51 -18.85
C ALA A 207 -1.35 20.60 -20.06
N PRO A 208 -0.17 21.24 -19.93
CA PRO A 208 0.82 21.21 -20.99
C PRO A 208 1.23 19.74 -21.19
N LEU A 209 0.82 19.16 -22.31
CA LEU A 209 1.42 17.93 -22.81
C LEU A 209 2.92 18.21 -22.84
N LEU A 210 3.70 17.46 -22.06
CA LEU A 210 5.17 17.60 -21.95
C LEU A 210 5.85 17.15 -23.25
N LEU A 211 5.51 17.82 -24.35
CA LEU A 211 6.20 17.87 -25.62
C LEU A 211 7.35 18.86 -25.42
N GLY A 212 8.58 18.36 -25.46
CA GLY A 212 9.78 19.15 -25.21
C GLY A 212 10.37 18.87 -23.84
N GLY A 213 11.62 18.42 -23.83
CA GLY A 213 12.43 18.39 -22.62
C GLY A 213 12.61 19.82 -22.11
N GLY A 214 12.13 20.08 -20.90
CA GLY A 214 13.04 20.71 -19.96
C GLY A 214 14.04 19.63 -19.54
N PRO A 215 15.35 19.90 -19.46
CA PRO A 215 16.17 19.16 -18.52
C PRO A 215 15.39 19.15 -17.21
N SER A 216 15.48 18.10 -16.41
CA SER A 216 15.29 18.27 -14.98
C SER A 216 16.28 19.36 -14.54
N THR A 217 15.86 20.63 -14.58
CA THR A 217 16.57 21.81 -14.10
C THR A 217 16.38 21.97 -12.60
N THR A 218 15.63 21.06 -11.96
CA THR A 218 16.05 20.67 -10.63
C THR A 218 17.42 20.03 -10.81
N PRO A 219 18.52 20.69 -10.42
CA PRO A 219 19.80 20.00 -10.33
C PRO A 219 19.50 18.70 -9.61
N THR A 220 19.99 17.58 -10.14
CA THR A 220 20.06 16.33 -9.40
C THR A 220 20.45 16.72 -8.00
N SER A 221 19.46 16.75 -7.11
CA SER A 221 19.63 17.37 -5.80
C SER A 221 20.83 16.65 -5.24
N ARG A 222 21.82 17.45 -4.76
CA ARG A 222 23.01 16.96 -4.04
C ARG A 222 22.66 15.62 -3.42
N PRO A 223 23.43 14.52 -3.60
CA PRO A 223 23.04 13.20 -3.10
C PRO A 223 22.64 13.30 -1.62
N GLU A 224 21.35 13.51 -1.39
CA GLU A 224 20.90 14.16 -0.16
C GLU A 224 20.74 13.03 0.83
N GLY A 225 21.77 12.87 1.67
CA GLY A 225 21.79 11.88 2.74
C GLY A 225 22.60 10.62 2.45
N GLY A 226 23.45 10.58 1.42
CA GLY A 226 24.43 9.51 1.24
C GLY A 226 25.84 10.06 1.36
N GLY A 227 26.42 10.08 2.58
CA GLY A 227 27.86 10.31 2.72
C GLY A 227 28.64 9.35 1.82
N LEU A 228 29.82 9.76 1.34
CA LEU A 228 30.70 8.92 0.53
C LEU A 228 30.92 7.57 1.24
N LEU A 229 30.33 6.52 0.71
CA LEU A 229 30.56 5.16 1.20
C LEU A 229 31.97 4.76 0.80
N SER A 230 32.89 4.74 1.76
CA SER A 230 34.19 4.12 1.52
C SER A 230 34.02 2.60 1.42
N PHE A 231 34.60 2.02 0.37
CA PHE A 231 34.74 0.57 0.17
C PHE A 231 36.19 0.11 0.38
N SER A 232 37.05 0.94 0.98
CA SER A 232 38.45 0.58 1.25
C SER A 232 38.54 -0.72 2.04
N GLY A 233 39.23 -1.72 1.48
CA GLY A 233 39.45 -3.02 2.11
C GLY A 233 38.30 -4.03 1.98
N VAL A 234 37.23 -3.73 1.22
CA VAL A 234 36.05 -4.62 1.09
C VAL A 234 35.94 -5.15 -0.33
N ARG A 235 35.78 -6.47 -0.52
CA ARG A 235 35.77 -7.13 -1.84
C ARG A 235 34.57 -8.09 -2.03
N GLY A 236 34.09 -8.22 -3.27
CA GLY A 236 33.05 -9.18 -3.65
C GLY A 236 31.75 -9.04 -2.84
N LEU A 237 31.23 -10.15 -2.31
CA LEU A 237 29.96 -10.19 -1.56
C LEU A 237 29.94 -9.31 -0.30
N SER A 238 31.11 -9.07 0.31
CA SER A 238 31.21 -8.18 1.48
C SER A 238 30.92 -6.72 1.10
N ALA A 239 31.25 -6.30 -0.12
CA ALA A 239 30.95 -4.95 -0.61
C ALA A 239 29.45 -4.78 -0.86
N VAL A 240 28.80 -5.82 -1.37
CA VAL A 240 27.34 -5.86 -1.54
C VAL A 240 26.64 -5.70 -0.19
N ARG A 241 27.03 -6.50 0.81
CA ARG A 241 26.47 -6.40 2.18
C ARG A 241 26.70 -5.00 2.77
N ARG A 242 27.91 -4.45 2.65
CA ARG A 242 28.22 -3.10 3.14
C ARG A 242 27.36 -2.02 2.47
N MET A 243 27.09 -2.14 1.17
CA MET A 243 26.20 -1.22 0.47
C MET A 243 24.75 -1.36 0.96
N LYS A 244 24.24 -2.59 1.03
CA LYS A 244 22.84 -2.87 1.40
C LYS A 244 22.52 -2.58 2.87
N LEU A 245 23.45 -2.84 3.78
CA LEU A 245 23.29 -2.55 5.21
C LEU A 245 23.45 -1.08 5.57
N ASN A 246 24.04 -0.26 4.68
CA ASN A 246 24.17 1.16 4.91
C ASN A 246 23.12 1.99 4.18
N THR A 247 22.57 1.49 3.07
CA THR A 247 21.66 2.27 2.23
C THR A 247 20.40 1.53 1.85
N ILE A 248 19.30 2.24 1.97
CA ILE A 248 17.97 1.84 1.53
C ILE A 248 17.58 2.73 0.36
N ILE A 249 16.97 2.13 -0.65
CA ILE A 249 16.27 2.86 -1.71
C ILE A 249 14.79 2.83 -1.35
N LEU A 250 14.29 3.93 -0.81
CA LEU A 250 12.85 4.17 -0.69
C LEU A 250 12.33 4.51 -2.08
N ALA A 251 12.08 3.47 -2.84
CA ALA A 251 11.42 3.58 -4.12
C ALA A 251 9.99 3.06 -3.99
N GLY A 252 9.06 3.90 -4.41
CA GLY A 252 7.64 3.62 -4.38
C GLY A 252 7.04 3.90 -5.74
N ARG A 253 6.07 3.06 -6.11
CA ARG A 253 5.18 3.33 -7.23
C ARG A 253 3.91 3.93 -6.65
N VAL A 254 3.67 5.17 -7.00
CA VAL A 254 2.56 5.98 -6.51
C VAL A 254 1.29 5.51 -7.25
N GLY A 255 0.52 4.53 -6.74
CA GLY A 255 -0.84 4.27 -7.27
C GLY A 255 -1.42 2.87 -7.12
N GLY A 256 -1.06 2.14 -6.05
CA GLY A 256 -1.78 0.93 -5.68
C GLY A 256 -0.96 -0.35 -5.81
N PHE A 257 -1.48 -1.37 -5.12
CA PHE A 257 -0.96 -2.72 -5.02
C PHE A 257 -0.45 -3.24 -6.37
N GLY A 258 0.86 -3.49 -6.44
CA GLY A 258 1.52 -4.37 -7.40
C GLY A 258 1.63 -3.94 -8.86
N ALA A 259 0.87 -2.95 -9.36
CA ALA A 259 0.73 -2.87 -10.82
C ALA A 259 0.37 -1.49 -11.43
N ALA A 260 -0.23 -0.57 -10.69
CA ALA A 260 -0.87 0.64 -11.26
C ALA A 260 -0.32 1.97 -10.71
N GLY A 261 0.94 1.97 -10.25
CA GLY A 261 1.54 3.20 -9.77
C GLY A 261 1.86 4.18 -10.90
N SER A 262 1.22 5.34 -10.86
CA SER A 262 1.27 6.48 -11.78
C SER A 262 2.61 7.22 -11.85
N ARG A 263 3.34 7.30 -10.73
CA ARG A 263 4.63 8.00 -10.65
C ARG A 263 5.66 7.16 -9.92
N TYR A 264 6.81 6.96 -10.55
CA TYR A 264 7.98 6.39 -9.92
C TYR A 264 8.71 7.48 -9.13
N VAL A 265 8.90 7.27 -7.82
CA VAL A 265 9.73 8.11 -6.95
C VAL A 265 10.78 7.22 -6.31
N SER A 266 12.04 7.63 -6.33
CA SER A 266 13.14 6.89 -5.73
C SER A 266 14.02 7.83 -4.92
N ARG A 267 14.04 7.64 -3.60
CA ARG A 267 14.94 8.35 -2.70
C ARG A 267 15.87 7.38 -2.00
N ARG A 268 17.17 7.66 -2.02
CA ARG A 268 18.14 6.90 -1.23
C ARG A 268 18.25 7.50 0.16
N MET A 269 18.33 6.65 1.17
CA MET A 269 18.53 7.06 2.55
C MET A 269 19.44 6.07 3.27
N THR A 270 20.15 6.51 4.31
CA THR A 270 20.91 5.58 5.14
C THR A 270 19.98 4.72 6.01
N VAL A 271 20.39 3.48 6.29
CA VAL A 271 19.67 2.60 7.23
C VAL A 271 19.58 3.24 8.61
N ARG A 272 20.65 3.92 9.05
CA ARG A 272 20.66 4.65 10.33
C ARG A 272 19.57 5.72 10.41
N SER A 273 19.44 6.55 9.38
CA SER A 273 18.38 7.56 9.32
C SER A 273 17.00 6.91 9.29
N PHE A 274 16.84 5.79 8.56
CA PHE A 274 15.57 5.07 8.48
C PHE A 274 15.12 4.55 9.85
N VAL A 275 16.01 3.82 10.54
CA VAL A 275 15.76 3.32 11.90
C VAL A 275 15.53 4.48 12.87
N GLY A 276 16.25 5.60 12.71
CA GLY A 276 16.03 6.82 13.50
C GLY A 276 14.61 7.37 13.37
N TYR A 277 14.09 7.51 12.14
CA TYR A 277 12.70 7.94 11.92
C TYR A 277 11.70 6.94 12.50
N LEU A 278 11.92 5.64 12.31
CA LEU A 278 11.05 4.60 12.89
C LEU A 278 11.07 4.61 14.42
N THR A 279 12.19 4.97 15.03
CA THR A 279 12.30 5.15 16.49
C THR A 279 11.45 6.31 16.97
N ILE A 280 11.44 7.44 16.25
CA ILE A 280 10.57 8.58 16.58
C ILE A 280 9.09 8.17 16.47
N VAL A 281 8.71 7.43 15.42
CA VAL A 281 7.33 6.95 15.25
C VAL A 281 6.95 5.95 16.34
N ALA A 282 7.84 5.02 16.71
CA ALA A 282 7.60 4.07 17.79
C ALA A 282 7.48 4.77 19.17
N ALA A 283 8.28 5.81 19.42
CA ALA A 283 8.16 6.63 20.63
C ALA A 283 6.84 7.42 20.68
N ALA A 284 6.41 7.98 19.54
CA ALA A 284 5.11 8.64 19.43
C ALA A 284 3.96 7.66 19.67
N LEU A 285 4.04 6.44 19.13
CA LEU A 285 3.09 5.37 19.41
C LEU A 285 3.02 5.07 20.92
N LEU A 286 4.15 4.90 21.59
CA LEU A 286 4.21 4.67 23.03
C LEU A 286 3.54 5.83 23.81
N ALA A 287 3.86 7.09 23.46
CA ALA A 287 3.27 8.26 24.09
C ALA A 287 1.75 8.34 23.90
N ILE A 288 1.27 8.04 22.69
CA ILE A 288 -0.17 7.98 22.38
C ILE A 288 -0.84 6.88 23.20
N SER A 289 -0.25 5.69 23.31
CA SER A 289 -0.79 4.60 24.12
C SER A 289 -0.86 4.95 25.61
N ILE A 290 0.15 5.65 26.15
CA ILE A 290 0.12 6.16 27.53
C ILE A 290 -1.03 7.16 27.71
N ALA A 291 -1.15 8.14 26.82
CA ALA A 291 -2.21 9.14 26.88
C ALA A 291 -3.60 8.50 26.83
N LEU A 292 -3.81 7.57 25.89
CA LEU A 292 -5.07 6.83 25.76
C LEU A 292 -5.40 5.97 26.99
N GLN A 293 -4.39 5.45 27.70
CA GLN A 293 -4.61 4.71 28.94
C GLN A 293 -4.97 5.63 30.11
N VAL A 294 -4.31 6.79 30.23
CA VAL A 294 -4.62 7.80 31.26
C VAL A 294 -6.06 8.28 31.13
N GLU A 295 -6.54 8.49 29.90
CA GLU A 295 -7.93 8.85 29.59
C GLU A 295 -8.93 7.68 29.77
N GLY A 296 -8.46 6.49 30.21
CA GLY A 296 -9.31 5.30 30.40
C GLY A 296 -9.83 4.65 29.12
N LEU A 297 -9.32 5.08 27.95
CA LEU A 297 -9.73 4.57 26.63
C LEU A 297 -9.02 3.25 26.28
N LEU A 298 -7.86 2.98 26.86
CA LEU A 298 -7.13 1.70 26.76
C LEU A 298 -7.10 0.98 28.11
N PRO A 299 -7.87 -0.11 28.32
CA PRO A 299 -7.79 -0.88 29.55
C PRO A 299 -6.52 -1.74 29.59
N ALA A 300 -5.83 -1.74 30.73
CA ALA A 300 -4.62 -2.55 30.96
C ALA A 300 -4.87 -4.07 30.74
N ASN A 301 -6.04 -4.55 31.18
CA ASN A 301 -6.45 -5.94 31.05
C ASN A 301 -7.60 -6.07 30.04
N TYR A 302 -7.38 -5.69 28.78
CA TYR A 302 -8.36 -5.93 27.73
C TYR A 302 -8.57 -7.45 27.55
N GLN A 303 -9.67 -7.97 28.09
CA GLN A 303 -10.16 -9.31 27.80
C GLN A 303 -11.26 -9.19 26.73
N PRO A 304 -11.02 -9.64 25.49
CA PRO A 304 -12.00 -9.52 24.40
C PRO A 304 -13.34 -10.19 24.71
N GLN A 305 -13.36 -11.16 25.63
CA GLN A 305 -14.56 -11.93 25.99
C GLN A 305 -15.49 -11.23 27.00
N LEU A 306 -15.01 -10.26 27.81
CA LEU A 306 -15.80 -9.71 28.93
C LEU A 306 -16.48 -8.36 28.64
N ARG A 307 -16.05 -7.63 27.60
CA ARG A 307 -16.68 -6.35 27.21
C ARG A 307 -17.73 -6.46 26.12
N ALA A 308 -17.85 -7.61 25.45
CA ALA A 308 -18.93 -7.90 24.52
C ALA A 308 -20.34 -7.72 25.15
N SER A 309 -20.43 -7.80 26.49
CA SER A 309 -21.71 -7.70 27.20
C SER A 309 -22.18 -6.28 27.53
N ASN A 310 -21.32 -5.28 27.78
CA ASN A 310 -21.78 -4.00 28.39
C ASN A 310 -21.15 -2.70 27.87
N SER A 311 -20.10 -2.73 27.04
CA SER A 311 -19.58 -1.52 26.40
C SER A 311 -19.06 -1.86 25.01
N GLY A 312 -19.90 -1.55 24.01
CA GLY A 312 -19.78 -2.02 22.64
C GLY A 312 -18.51 -1.62 21.87
N ALA A 313 -18.50 -1.96 20.59
CA ALA A 313 -17.47 -1.80 19.56
C ALA A 313 -16.47 -0.62 19.69
N LEU A 314 -16.89 0.53 20.25
CA LEU A 314 -16.03 1.69 20.51
C LEU A 314 -14.90 1.39 21.51
N GLY A 315 -15.07 0.43 22.43
CA GLY A 315 -14.01 0.02 23.36
C GLY A 315 -12.88 -0.81 22.72
N ALA A 316 -13.13 -1.43 21.56
CA ALA A 316 -12.14 -2.20 20.81
C ALA A 316 -11.34 -1.32 19.81
N LEU A 317 -11.88 -0.16 19.46
CA LEU A 317 -11.32 0.73 18.44
C LEU A 317 -9.98 1.37 18.86
N PRO A 318 -9.82 1.91 20.10
CA PRO A 318 -8.52 2.35 20.61
C PRO A 318 -7.50 1.22 20.61
N PHE A 319 -7.93 0.00 20.91
CA PHE A 319 -7.08 -1.17 20.87
C PHE A 319 -6.58 -1.43 19.45
N PHE A 320 -7.43 -1.54 18.42
CA PHE A 320 -6.98 -1.71 17.03
C PHE A 320 -6.05 -0.60 16.53
N LEU A 321 -6.27 0.65 16.95
CA LEU A 321 -5.41 1.78 16.60
C LEU A 321 -3.96 1.62 17.10
N VAL A 322 -3.75 0.94 18.23
CA VAL A 322 -2.40 0.66 18.76
C VAL A 322 -1.66 -0.39 17.93
N TYR A 323 -2.37 -1.26 17.19
CA TYR A 323 -1.78 -2.35 16.39
C TYR A 323 -1.59 -1.99 14.92
N LEU A 324 -2.38 -1.04 14.41
CA LEU A 324 -2.28 -0.53 13.04
C LEU A 324 -0.83 -0.15 12.65
N PRO A 325 -0.01 0.50 13.50
CA PRO A 325 1.35 0.85 13.15
C PRO A 325 2.26 -0.35 12.89
N ALA A 326 2.10 -1.48 13.61
CA ALA A 326 2.84 -2.71 13.33
C ALA A 326 2.50 -3.25 11.94
N LEU A 327 1.21 -3.28 11.59
CA LEU A 327 0.77 -3.70 10.26
C LEU A 327 1.33 -2.80 9.14
N VAL A 328 1.27 -1.48 9.35
CA VAL A 328 1.83 -0.50 8.41
C VAL A 328 3.35 -0.68 8.27
N LEU A 329 4.05 -0.97 9.35
CA LEU A 329 5.50 -1.21 9.31
C LEU A 329 5.85 -2.47 8.51
N GLU A 330 5.22 -3.61 8.80
CA GLU A 330 5.56 -4.86 8.11
C GLU A 330 5.23 -4.77 6.61
N THR A 331 4.08 -4.18 6.26
CA THR A 331 3.71 -3.95 4.85
C THR A 331 4.66 -2.97 4.16
N LEU A 332 5.13 -1.93 4.86
CA LEU A 332 6.15 -1.00 4.36
C LEU A 332 7.47 -1.75 4.10
N LEU A 333 7.97 -2.54 5.04
CA LEU A 333 9.23 -3.28 4.89
C LEU A 333 9.17 -4.26 3.73
N MET A 334 8.05 -4.98 3.58
CA MET A 334 7.79 -5.87 2.45
C MET A 334 7.72 -5.10 1.11
N GLY A 335 7.10 -3.92 1.11
CA GLY A 335 7.03 -3.06 -0.06
C GLY A 335 8.41 -2.57 -0.49
N VAL A 336 9.21 -2.05 0.45
CA VAL A 336 10.53 -1.50 0.16
C VAL A 336 11.51 -2.59 -0.31
N SER A 337 11.50 -3.78 0.30
CA SER A 337 12.38 -4.89 -0.13
C SER A 337 12.04 -5.38 -1.54
N SER A 338 10.75 -5.53 -1.87
CA SER A 338 10.31 -5.95 -3.21
C SER A 338 10.67 -4.91 -4.29
N MET A 339 10.60 -3.61 -3.95
CA MET A 339 10.97 -2.51 -4.85
C MET A 339 12.48 -2.38 -5.02
N ASP A 340 13.29 -2.75 -4.03
CA ASP A 340 14.75 -2.70 -4.15
C ASP A 340 15.24 -3.61 -5.29
N VAL A 341 14.70 -4.83 -5.43
CA VAL A 341 14.99 -5.73 -6.57
C VAL A 341 14.65 -5.07 -7.90
N ILE A 342 13.47 -4.45 -8.00
CA ILE A 342 12.98 -3.86 -9.24
C ILE A 342 13.86 -2.68 -9.66
N ASN A 343 14.48 -2.01 -8.69
CA ASN A 343 15.27 -0.82 -8.95
C ASN A 343 16.76 -1.09 -9.00
N GLU A 344 17.27 -2.19 -8.47
CA GLU A 344 18.67 -2.61 -8.54
C GLU A 344 19.13 -2.83 -9.99
N ARG A 345 20.38 -2.53 -10.35
CA ARG A 345 20.95 -2.91 -11.68
C ARG A 345 21.85 -4.13 -11.51
N PRO A 346 21.28 -5.32 -11.25
CA PRO A 346 22.04 -6.49 -10.84
C PRO A 346 23.00 -6.97 -11.93
N TRP A 347 22.70 -6.74 -13.22
CA TRP A 347 23.58 -7.11 -14.34
C TRP A 347 24.97 -6.47 -14.27
N LEU A 348 25.08 -5.26 -13.71
CA LEU A 348 26.39 -4.59 -13.52
C LEU A 348 27.26 -5.33 -12.50
N SER A 349 26.62 -6.05 -11.56
CA SER A 349 27.31 -6.82 -10.53
C SER A 349 27.50 -8.29 -10.93
N PHE A 350 26.65 -8.83 -11.81
CA PHE A 350 26.70 -10.22 -12.28
C PHE A 350 27.97 -10.57 -13.07
N THR A 351 28.66 -9.57 -13.63
CA THR A 351 29.98 -9.75 -14.27
C THR A 351 31.10 -10.03 -13.26
N SER A 352 30.90 -9.65 -11.99
CA SER A 352 31.93 -9.70 -10.94
C SER A 352 31.62 -10.72 -9.83
N VAL A 353 30.36 -11.13 -9.68
CA VAL A 353 29.88 -12.03 -8.63
C VAL A 353 28.81 -12.96 -9.21
N SER A 354 28.76 -14.22 -8.74
CA SER A 354 27.73 -15.15 -9.20
C SER A 354 26.32 -14.61 -8.88
N PRO A 355 25.39 -14.60 -9.86
CA PRO A 355 24.08 -13.97 -9.72
C PRO A 355 23.26 -14.48 -8.52
N GLY A 356 23.28 -15.79 -8.30
CA GLY A 356 22.57 -16.41 -7.17
C GLY A 356 23.15 -16.02 -5.80
N ALA A 357 24.47 -15.92 -5.69
CA ALA A 357 25.10 -15.50 -4.43
C ALA A 357 24.88 -14.00 -4.16
N TYR A 358 24.86 -13.18 -5.21
CA TYR A 358 24.53 -11.76 -5.12
C TYR A 358 23.12 -11.54 -4.58
N LEU A 359 22.10 -12.13 -5.23
CA LEU A 359 20.70 -11.96 -4.81
C LEU A 359 20.45 -12.53 -3.41
N ARG A 360 21.07 -13.67 -3.07
CA ARG A 360 21.03 -14.22 -1.72
C ARG A 360 21.62 -13.25 -0.69
N ALA A 361 22.79 -12.69 -0.95
CA ALA A 361 23.44 -11.75 -0.04
C ALA A 361 22.62 -10.47 0.15
N SER A 362 21.98 -9.98 -0.92
CA SER A 362 21.05 -8.85 -0.86
C SER A 362 19.81 -9.19 -0.02
N ALA A 363 19.20 -10.36 -0.21
CA ALA A 363 18.05 -10.80 0.56
C ALA A 363 18.36 -10.95 2.07
N VAL A 364 19.51 -11.54 2.40
CA VAL A 364 19.97 -11.63 3.80
C VAL A 364 20.22 -10.24 4.40
N SER A 365 20.80 -9.32 3.62
CA SER A 365 20.97 -7.93 4.07
C SER A 365 19.62 -7.27 4.36
N TRP A 366 18.59 -7.55 3.56
CA TRP A 366 17.23 -7.09 3.81
C TRP A 366 16.58 -7.70 5.04
N ALA A 367 16.82 -8.97 5.34
CA ALA A 367 16.37 -9.57 6.60
C ALA A 367 16.95 -8.81 7.80
N VAL A 368 18.24 -8.46 7.75
CA VAL A 368 18.90 -7.67 8.81
C VAL A 368 18.34 -6.25 8.89
N VAL A 369 18.16 -5.57 7.75
CA VAL A 369 17.58 -4.22 7.71
C VAL A 369 16.16 -4.21 8.26
N ALA A 370 15.33 -5.19 7.87
CA ALA A 370 13.96 -5.33 8.35
C ALA A 370 13.93 -5.59 9.87
N LEU A 371 14.80 -6.47 10.37
CA LEU A 371 14.94 -6.72 11.80
C LEU A 371 15.33 -5.45 12.56
N LEU A 372 16.39 -4.75 12.12
CA LEU A 372 16.83 -3.49 12.73
C LEU A 372 15.74 -2.41 12.71
N SER A 373 14.92 -2.40 11.67
CA SER A 373 13.79 -1.47 11.51
C SER A 373 12.59 -1.84 12.38
N ALA A 374 12.41 -3.12 12.70
CA ALA A 374 11.35 -3.61 13.56
C ALA A 374 11.65 -3.45 15.06
N LEU A 375 12.94 -3.47 15.45
CA LEU A 375 13.38 -3.37 16.85
C LEU A 375 12.73 -2.20 17.64
N PRO A 376 12.65 -0.95 17.12
CA PRO A 376 12.04 0.15 17.88
C PRO A 376 10.56 -0.10 18.20
N PHE A 377 9.81 -0.70 17.27
CA PHE A 377 8.41 -1.04 17.48
C PHE A 377 8.27 -2.22 18.43
N SER A 378 9.07 -3.28 18.27
CA SER A 378 9.10 -4.41 19.21
C SER A 378 9.40 -3.94 20.63
N ALA A 379 10.35 -3.02 20.80
CA ALA A 379 10.67 -2.41 22.09
C ALA A 379 9.48 -1.58 22.63
N ALA A 380 8.80 -0.80 21.80
CA ALA A 380 7.62 -0.06 22.20
C ALA A 380 6.49 -0.99 22.69
N TYR A 381 6.16 -2.06 21.96
CA TYR A 381 5.14 -3.03 22.37
C TYR A 381 5.53 -3.82 23.62
N ALA A 382 6.80 -4.21 23.75
CA ALA A 382 7.31 -4.83 24.98
C ALA A 382 7.23 -3.86 26.18
N THR A 383 7.50 -2.57 25.94
CA THR A 383 7.39 -1.52 26.97
C THR A 383 5.94 -1.30 27.37
N MET A 384 4.99 -1.32 26.43
CA MET A 384 3.55 -1.28 26.76
C MET A 384 3.13 -2.48 27.60
N TYR A 385 3.66 -3.68 27.32
CA TYR A 385 3.42 -4.83 28.17
C TYR A 385 3.96 -4.61 29.60
N LEU A 386 5.20 -4.16 29.74
CA LEU A 386 5.88 -4.01 31.03
C LEU A 386 5.36 -2.83 31.87
N LEU A 387 5.15 -1.65 31.26
CA LEU A 387 4.78 -0.42 31.97
C LEU A 387 3.27 -0.21 32.05
N LEU A 388 2.54 -0.58 30.99
CA LEU A 388 1.09 -0.32 30.87
C LEU A 388 0.25 -1.56 31.23
N GLY A 389 0.89 -2.71 31.45
CA GLY A 389 0.24 -3.98 31.74
C GLY A 389 -0.51 -4.59 30.55
N MET A 390 -0.32 -4.05 29.33
CA MET A 390 -1.06 -4.45 28.13
C MET A 390 -0.61 -5.84 27.65
N ARG A 391 -1.23 -6.90 28.18
CA ARG A 391 -0.85 -8.30 27.88
C ARG A 391 -0.82 -8.62 26.40
N LEU A 392 -1.80 -8.14 25.64
CA LEU A 392 -1.92 -8.42 24.22
C LEU A 392 -0.86 -7.71 23.36
N ALA A 393 -0.19 -6.66 23.88
CA ALA A 393 0.85 -5.94 23.14
C ALA A 393 2.06 -6.85 22.88
N LEU A 394 2.35 -7.75 23.83
CA LEU A 394 3.43 -8.73 23.72
C LEU A 394 3.21 -9.69 22.54
N ASN A 395 1.95 -9.95 22.16
CA ASN A 395 1.63 -10.88 21.08
C ASN A 395 2.13 -10.42 19.71
N ILE A 396 2.52 -9.15 19.53
CA ILE A 396 3.01 -8.63 18.25
C ILE A 396 4.53 -8.70 18.16
N VAL A 397 5.22 -8.83 19.29
CA VAL A 397 6.68 -8.86 19.33
C VAL A 397 7.26 -10.01 18.48
N PRO A 398 6.76 -11.26 18.54
CA PRO A 398 7.27 -12.32 17.68
C PRO A 398 7.05 -12.07 16.18
N GLN A 399 5.91 -11.48 15.80
CA GLN A 399 5.61 -11.11 14.41
C GLN A 399 6.64 -10.09 13.89
N LEU A 400 6.88 -9.02 14.65
CA LEU A 400 7.83 -7.98 14.26
C LEU A 400 9.28 -8.50 14.19
N LEU A 401 9.69 -9.38 15.11
CA LEU A 401 11.07 -9.84 15.18
C LEU A 401 11.39 -10.98 14.21
N LEU A 402 10.42 -11.82 13.85
CA LEU A 402 10.67 -13.00 13.00
C LEU A 402 9.88 -12.95 11.69
N SER A 403 8.59 -12.65 11.72
CA SER A 403 7.77 -12.59 10.50
C SER A 403 8.18 -11.43 9.60
N ALA A 404 8.36 -10.21 10.13
CA ALA A 404 8.72 -9.05 9.34
C ALA A 404 10.01 -9.26 8.49
N PRO A 405 11.15 -9.73 9.06
CA PRO A 405 12.33 -10.04 8.25
C PRO A 405 12.11 -11.22 7.30
N SER A 406 11.28 -12.21 7.67
CA SER A 406 10.93 -13.31 6.76
C SER A 406 10.12 -12.84 5.55
N PHE A 407 9.07 -12.05 5.74
CA PHE A 407 8.27 -11.49 4.66
C PHE A 407 9.09 -10.51 3.80
N ALA A 408 10.06 -9.80 4.35
CA ALA A 408 11.01 -9.01 3.56
C ALA A 408 11.84 -9.87 2.59
N VAL A 409 12.31 -11.04 3.02
CA VAL A 409 13.03 -12.00 2.16
C VAL A 409 12.10 -12.65 1.13
N LEU A 410 10.92 -13.11 1.55
CA LEU A 410 9.95 -13.75 0.65
C LEU A 410 9.52 -12.78 -0.46
N SER A 411 9.28 -11.52 -0.12
CA SER A 411 8.86 -10.50 -1.09
C SER A 411 9.98 -10.08 -2.04
N TYR A 412 11.22 -10.00 -1.55
CA TYR A 412 12.41 -9.82 -2.39
C TYR A 412 12.55 -10.99 -3.39
N PHE A 413 12.43 -12.23 -2.91
CA PHE A 413 12.47 -13.42 -3.77
C PHE A 413 11.34 -13.47 -4.78
N ALA A 414 10.09 -13.24 -4.35
CA ALA A 414 8.91 -13.23 -5.21
C ALA A 414 9.04 -12.17 -6.31
N SER A 415 9.53 -10.97 -5.96
CA SER A 415 9.78 -9.88 -6.91
C SER A 415 10.80 -10.29 -7.98
N ALA A 416 11.92 -10.89 -7.57
CA ALA A 416 12.96 -11.38 -8.47
C ALA A 416 12.48 -12.54 -9.37
N TYR A 417 11.81 -13.54 -8.79
CA TYR A 417 11.45 -14.77 -9.49
C TYR A 417 10.27 -14.60 -10.46
N VAL A 418 9.28 -13.81 -10.07
CA VAL A 418 8.10 -13.53 -10.91
C VAL A 418 8.43 -12.49 -11.98
N VAL A 419 9.42 -11.63 -11.72
CA VAL A 419 9.75 -10.43 -12.51
C VAL A 419 8.52 -9.54 -12.56
N MET A 420 8.26 -8.89 -11.42
CA MET A 420 7.05 -8.09 -11.22
C MET A 420 7.01 -6.85 -12.11
N ALA A 421 8.17 -6.32 -12.51
CA ALA A 421 8.26 -5.24 -13.46
C ALA A 421 9.64 -5.15 -14.13
N PRO A 422 9.70 -4.58 -15.35
CA PRO A 422 10.97 -4.28 -16.00
C PRO A 422 11.68 -3.10 -15.32
N GLN A 423 13.00 -3.03 -15.49
CA GLN A 423 13.81 -1.97 -14.91
C GLN A 423 13.78 -0.67 -15.74
N LEU A 424 12.63 0.01 -15.74
CA LEU A 424 12.50 1.33 -16.36
C LEU A 424 12.49 2.43 -15.27
N ARG A 425 13.60 3.16 -15.16
CA ARG A 425 13.78 4.30 -14.25
C ARG A 425 13.49 5.61 -14.99
N PHE A 426 12.22 5.93 -15.19
CA PHE A 426 11.82 7.28 -15.60
C PHE A 426 10.87 7.84 -14.53
N GLU A 427 11.36 8.78 -13.74
CA GLU A 427 10.55 9.47 -12.74
C GLU A 427 9.34 10.11 -13.42
N GLY A 428 8.17 9.98 -12.79
CA GLY A 428 6.90 10.48 -13.34
C GLY A 428 6.19 9.59 -14.36
N PHE A 429 6.78 8.46 -14.78
CA PHE A 429 6.12 7.50 -15.68
C PHE A 429 5.90 6.14 -15.02
N THR A 430 4.92 5.40 -15.51
CA THR A 430 4.70 3.99 -15.15
C THR A 430 5.64 3.11 -15.97
N SER A 431 6.26 2.11 -15.32
CA SER A 431 7.28 1.27 -15.94
C SER A 431 6.71 0.21 -16.89
N GLY A 432 5.40 0.07 -17.00
CA GLY A 432 4.78 -0.97 -17.79
C GLY A 432 3.32 -1.21 -17.43
N GLN A 433 2.72 -2.16 -18.15
CA GLN A 433 1.35 -2.60 -17.96
C GLN A 433 1.16 -3.25 -16.59
N ALA A 434 0.03 -2.99 -15.95
CA ALA A 434 -0.40 -3.67 -14.75
C ALA A 434 -0.64 -5.15 -15.05
N ASN A 435 0.00 -6.04 -14.29
CA ASN A 435 -0.02 -7.48 -14.55
C ASN A 435 -0.48 -8.28 -13.33
N LEU A 436 -1.11 -9.43 -13.57
CA LEU A 436 -1.53 -10.42 -12.57
C LEU A 436 -0.37 -10.83 -11.66
N ARG A 437 0.86 -10.82 -12.18
CA ARG A 437 2.10 -11.03 -11.43
C ARG A 437 2.25 -10.12 -10.21
N GLY A 438 1.75 -8.89 -10.29
CA GLY A 438 1.75 -7.93 -9.19
C GLY A 438 0.84 -8.33 -8.01
N LEU A 439 -0.14 -9.21 -8.24
CA LEU A 439 -1.04 -9.70 -7.18
C LEU A 439 -0.34 -10.63 -6.18
N VAL A 440 0.81 -11.21 -6.54
CA VAL A 440 1.57 -12.06 -5.61
C VAL A 440 1.93 -11.26 -4.34
N LEU A 441 2.34 -10.00 -4.47
CA LEU A 441 2.58 -9.14 -3.29
C LEU A 441 1.28 -8.85 -2.53
N SER A 442 0.17 -8.61 -3.24
CA SER A 442 -1.13 -8.39 -2.60
C SER A 442 -1.56 -9.58 -1.76
N LEU A 443 -1.41 -10.80 -2.30
CA LEU A 443 -1.73 -12.04 -1.58
C LEU A 443 -0.82 -12.22 -0.36
N MET A 444 0.47 -11.93 -0.48
CA MET A 444 1.39 -11.96 0.66
C MET A 444 1.00 -10.95 1.75
N ILE A 445 0.56 -9.74 1.36
CA ILE A 445 0.04 -8.74 2.31
C ILE A 445 -1.23 -9.25 2.98
N MET A 446 -2.14 -9.92 2.27
CA MET A 446 -3.33 -10.50 2.88
C MET A 446 -2.99 -11.59 3.91
N VAL A 447 -2.04 -12.47 3.60
CA VAL A 447 -1.54 -13.48 4.55
C VAL A 447 -0.97 -12.78 5.78
N LEU A 448 -0.14 -11.75 5.59
CA LEU A 448 0.46 -10.98 6.66
C LEU A 448 -0.59 -10.30 7.56
N ILE A 449 -1.59 -9.64 6.96
CA ILE A 449 -2.72 -9.03 7.68
C ILE A 449 -3.43 -10.08 8.52
N PHE A 450 -3.75 -11.24 7.94
CA PHE A 450 -4.42 -12.33 8.65
C PHE A 450 -3.58 -12.82 9.83
N LEU A 451 -2.28 -13.06 9.63
CA LEU A 451 -1.38 -13.51 10.70
C LEU A 451 -1.30 -12.48 11.83
N LEU A 452 -1.17 -11.19 11.52
CA LEU A 452 -1.15 -10.12 12.51
C LEU A 452 -2.47 -10.04 13.28
N LEU A 453 -3.61 -10.04 12.58
CA LEU A 453 -4.94 -9.96 13.20
C LEU A 453 -5.18 -11.10 14.20
N VAL A 454 -4.88 -12.34 13.81
CA VAL A 454 -5.04 -13.49 14.71
C VAL A 454 -4.01 -13.45 15.85
N SER A 455 -2.79 -12.97 15.57
CA SER A 455 -1.75 -12.79 16.59
C SER A 455 -2.17 -11.81 17.68
N MET A 456 -2.99 -10.80 17.38
CA MET A 456 -3.51 -9.87 18.39
C MET A 456 -4.19 -10.61 19.56
N TYR A 457 -4.80 -11.76 19.29
CA TYR A 457 -5.57 -12.52 20.28
C TYR A 457 -4.79 -13.64 20.98
N SER A 458 -3.67 -14.11 20.41
CA SER A 458 -2.94 -15.26 20.95
C SER A 458 -1.44 -15.17 20.74
N LEU A 459 -0.69 -15.13 21.85
CA LEU A 459 0.77 -15.19 21.85
C LEU A 459 1.28 -16.50 21.24
N ALA A 460 0.64 -17.63 21.57
CA ALA A 460 1.02 -18.94 21.05
C ALA A 460 0.89 -18.95 19.52
N PHE A 461 -0.24 -18.47 18.99
CA PHE A 461 -0.43 -18.34 17.54
C PHE A 461 0.63 -17.44 16.92
N SER A 462 0.90 -16.27 17.54
CA SER A 462 1.94 -15.36 17.07
C SER A 462 3.29 -16.06 16.95
N LEU A 463 3.70 -16.79 17.98
CA LEU A 463 4.97 -17.49 18.01
C LEU A 463 5.03 -18.61 16.96
N TYR A 464 3.98 -19.42 16.82
CA TYR A 464 3.90 -20.45 15.77
C TYR A 464 3.92 -19.86 14.37
N ALA A 465 3.14 -18.81 14.11
CA ALA A 465 3.10 -18.14 12.81
C ALA A 465 4.46 -17.51 12.46
N ALA A 466 5.14 -16.94 13.44
CA ALA A 466 6.44 -16.31 13.26
C ALA A 466 7.55 -17.32 13.02
N VAL A 467 7.54 -18.46 13.74
CA VAL A 467 8.43 -19.58 13.49
C VAL A 467 8.15 -20.24 12.13
N ALA A 468 6.88 -20.42 11.76
CA ALA A 468 6.50 -20.95 10.44
C ALA A 468 6.99 -20.05 9.30
N SER A 469 6.85 -18.73 9.46
CA SER A 469 7.37 -17.73 8.51
C SER A 469 8.90 -17.83 8.39
N LEU A 470 9.60 -18.00 9.52
CA LEU A 470 11.04 -18.22 9.54
C LEU A 470 11.42 -19.49 8.79
N ILE A 471 10.77 -20.63 9.10
CA ILE A 471 11.00 -21.93 8.44
C ILE A 471 10.79 -21.81 6.92
N ALA A 472 9.74 -21.12 6.47
CA ALA A 472 9.48 -20.88 5.05
C ALA A 472 10.62 -20.10 4.37
N THR A 473 11.34 -19.25 5.10
CA THR A 473 12.48 -18.48 4.58
C THR A 473 13.83 -19.16 4.65
N VAL A 474 14.01 -20.18 5.49
CA VAL A 474 15.29 -20.87 5.65
C VAL A 474 15.88 -21.35 4.31
N PRO A 475 15.13 -22.00 3.39
CA PRO A 475 15.69 -22.45 2.13
C PRO A 475 16.25 -21.31 1.27
N LEU A 476 15.61 -20.14 1.30
CA LEU A 476 16.06 -18.95 0.57
C LEU A 476 17.29 -18.32 1.22
N ILE A 477 17.41 -18.37 2.53
CA ILE A 477 18.58 -17.83 3.24
C ILE A 477 19.78 -18.79 3.13
N SER A 478 19.55 -20.09 3.10
CA SER A 478 20.58 -21.13 3.18
C SER A 478 21.16 -21.55 1.83
N PHE A 479 20.36 -21.54 0.76
CA PHE A 479 20.77 -22.08 -0.54
C PHE A 479 20.84 -20.99 -1.63
N SER A 480 21.84 -21.08 -2.51
CA SER A 480 21.99 -20.20 -3.68
C SER A 480 21.18 -20.66 -4.90
N GLY A 481 20.76 -21.93 -4.94
CA GLY A 481 20.03 -22.53 -6.06
C GLY A 481 18.75 -21.78 -6.46
N PRO A 482 17.82 -21.49 -5.52
CA PRO A 482 16.60 -20.74 -5.83
C PRO A 482 16.89 -19.37 -6.47
N TRP A 483 17.93 -18.69 -5.98
CA TRP A 483 18.36 -17.39 -6.50
C TRP A 483 18.99 -17.45 -7.89
N GLY A 484 19.70 -18.53 -8.21
CA GLY A 484 20.21 -18.76 -9.57
C GLY A 484 19.08 -18.99 -10.59
N SER A 485 17.97 -19.58 -10.18
CA SER A 485 16.77 -19.67 -11.02
C SER A 485 16.04 -18.34 -11.14
N ALA A 486 15.95 -17.55 -10.06
CA ALA A 486 15.40 -16.20 -10.11
C ALA A 486 16.21 -15.28 -11.03
N SER A 487 17.56 -15.34 -10.98
CA SER A 487 18.42 -14.54 -11.84
C SER A 487 18.27 -14.89 -13.32
N ARG A 488 18.14 -16.19 -13.65
CA ARG A 488 17.87 -16.62 -15.03
C ARG A 488 16.54 -16.07 -15.55
N ARG A 489 15.49 -16.14 -14.73
CA ARG A 489 14.17 -15.59 -15.07
C ARG A 489 14.17 -14.09 -15.27
N LEU A 490 14.96 -13.33 -14.51
CA LEU A 490 15.14 -11.90 -14.72
C LEU A 490 15.67 -11.64 -16.14
N VAL A 491 16.71 -12.36 -16.56
CA VAL A 491 17.30 -12.23 -17.90
C VAL A 491 16.30 -12.67 -18.98
N GLU A 492 15.69 -13.85 -18.85
CA GLU A 492 14.75 -14.41 -19.84
C GLU A 492 13.53 -13.51 -20.08
N LYS A 493 13.06 -12.78 -19.06
CA LYS A 493 11.87 -11.94 -19.14
C LYS A 493 12.17 -10.48 -19.51
N GLY A 494 13.38 -10.18 -19.99
CA GLY A 494 13.75 -8.83 -20.44
C GLY A 494 13.77 -7.82 -19.29
N TYR A 495 14.26 -8.23 -18.11
CA TYR A 495 14.52 -7.28 -17.03
C TYR A 495 15.63 -6.29 -17.42
N VAL A 496 16.56 -6.70 -18.29
CA VAL A 496 17.65 -5.90 -18.88
C VAL A 496 17.25 -5.40 -20.26
#